data_AF-A0A9W6XTL7-F1
#
_entry.id   AF-A0A9W6XTL7-F1
#
_cell.length_a   1.000
_cell.length_b   1.000
_cell.length_c   1.000
_cell.angle_alpha   90.00
_cell.angle_beta   90.00
_cell.angle_gamma   90.00
#
_symmetry.space_group_name_H-M   'P 1'
#
loop_
_entity.id
_entity.type
_entity.pdbx_description
1 polymer ?
#
loop_
_entity_poly.entity_id
_entity_poly.type
_entity_poly.pdbx_seq_one_letter_code
_entity_poly.pdbx_strand_id
1 'polypeptide(L)'
;MHAGRCRNCWAVSCVDCSVVFEGNDYAAHTSCISEAEKYEKSLFQGDKHKSKAGKKQTPQERWMDVVQAATCPEDRPVQDVLTRVAGYDNVPRKKNKFVNFVSNSLALRDAALVERAWTFYETAFKASAPESSAAPEQEAAGKKRPAETESEEPAKKAKTEDQPLKWTKLIKSALKSVGKELELDALREQVLKQIQDKALSSKSEKELKKEFKAAVKDSDKFALVEVVRLK
;
A
#
# COMPACT_ATOMS: atom_id res chain seq x y z
N MET A 1 25.78 -2.02 -19.92
CA MET A 1 25.66 -1.57 -21.33
C MET A 1 26.76 -2.20 -22.17
N HIS A 2 26.47 -2.60 -23.41
CA HIS A 2 27.45 -3.18 -24.34
C HIS A 2 28.44 -2.11 -24.88
N ALA A 3 27.97 -0.88 -25.08
CA ALA A 3 28.76 0.28 -25.55
C ALA A 3 30.09 0.48 -24.79
N GLY A 4 30.06 0.42 -23.45
CA GLY A 4 31.26 0.58 -22.63
C GLY A 4 32.24 -0.60 -22.66
N ARG A 5 31.89 -1.73 -23.30
CA ARG A 5 32.72 -2.94 -23.39
C ARG A 5 33.31 -3.17 -24.78
N CYS A 6 32.66 -2.66 -25.82
CA CYS A 6 33.14 -2.69 -27.21
C CYS A 6 33.57 -1.29 -27.66
N ARG A 7 34.88 -1.01 -27.62
CA ARG A 7 35.49 0.29 -27.99
C ARG A 7 35.20 0.79 -29.41
N ASN A 8 34.73 -0.08 -30.31
CA ASN A 8 34.47 0.20 -31.73
C ASN A 8 33.00 -0.06 -32.12
N CYS A 9 32.08 -0.07 -31.16
CA CYS A 9 30.65 -0.26 -31.40
C CYS A 9 30.03 1.02 -31.97
N TRP A 10 29.73 1.03 -33.27
CA TRP A 10 29.15 2.20 -33.97
C TRP A 10 27.63 2.31 -33.84
N ALA A 11 26.95 1.20 -33.53
CA ALA A 11 25.50 1.14 -33.31
C ALA A 11 25.15 0.14 -32.21
N VAL A 12 24.15 0.48 -31.40
CA VAL A 12 23.65 -0.31 -30.26
C VAL A 12 22.15 -0.53 -30.43
N SER A 13 21.68 -1.77 -30.32
CA SER A 13 20.24 -2.07 -30.29
C SER A 13 19.69 -2.18 -28.87
N CYS A 14 18.46 -1.71 -28.67
CA CYS A 14 17.70 -2.00 -27.45
C CYS A 14 17.01 -3.36 -27.59
N VAL A 15 17.13 -4.23 -26.59
CA VAL A 15 16.56 -5.60 -26.60
C VAL A 15 15.04 -5.61 -26.47
N ASP A 16 14.47 -4.56 -25.89
CA ASP A 16 13.05 -4.50 -25.55
C ASP A 16 12.20 -4.01 -26.73
N CYS A 17 12.60 -2.92 -27.41
CA CYS A 17 11.92 -2.38 -28.59
C CYS A 17 12.56 -2.73 -29.95
N SER A 18 13.73 -3.39 -29.96
CA SER A 18 14.51 -3.70 -31.19
C SER A 18 14.93 -2.48 -32.03
N VAL A 19 14.86 -1.26 -31.49
CA VAL A 19 15.37 -0.05 -32.14
C VAL A 19 16.90 -0.05 -32.11
N VAL A 20 17.51 0.32 -33.24
CA VAL A 20 18.96 0.50 -33.40
C VAL A 20 19.29 1.98 -33.26
N PHE A 21 20.24 2.29 -32.38
CA PHE A 21 20.72 3.64 -32.10
C PHE A 21 22.15 3.77 -32.62
N GLU A 22 22.43 4.81 -33.39
CA GLU A 22 23.76 5.09 -33.93
C GLU A 22 24.57 5.97 -32.95
N GLY A 23 25.87 5.69 -32.84
CA GLY A 23 26.78 6.43 -31.96
C GLY A 23 26.32 6.47 -30.51
N ASN A 24 25.91 7.64 -30.03
CA ASN A 24 25.56 7.90 -28.64
C ASN A 24 24.06 8.18 -28.40
N ASP A 25 23.21 8.01 -29.42
CA ASP A 25 21.77 8.33 -29.36
C ASP A 25 21.01 7.47 -28.34
N TYR A 26 21.52 6.26 -28.05
CA TYR A 26 20.99 5.37 -27.01
C TYR A 26 20.94 6.02 -25.60
N ALA A 27 21.72 7.08 -25.36
CA ALA A 27 21.70 7.81 -24.10
C ALA A 27 20.38 8.61 -23.88
N ALA A 28 19.66 8.94 -24.95
CA ALA A 28 18.34 9.56 -24.88
C ALA A 28 17.20 8.54 -24.68
N HIS A 29 17.46 7.24 -24.89
CA HIS A 29 16.46 6.18 -24.75
C HIS A 29 16.23 5.81 -23.28
N THR A 30 15.48 6.65 -22.58
CA THR A 30 15.13 6.49 -21.15
C THR A 30 13.78 5.79 -20.91
N SER A 31 12.96 5.63 -21.95
CA SER A 31 11.69 4.89 -21.91
C SER A 31 11.54 3.99 -23.13
N CYS A 32 11.02 2.78 -22.92
CA CYS A 32 10.87 1.75 -23.94
C CYS A 32 9.40 1.35 -24.14
N ILE A 33 9.11 0.52 -25.14
CA ILE A 33 7.77 -0.05 -25.32
C ILE A 33 7.40 -0.92 -24.12
N SER A 34 6.14 -0.90 -23.73
CA SER A 34 5.63 -1.78 -22.67
C SER A 34 5.53 -3.24 -23.14
N GLU A 35 5.51 -4.16 -22.18
CA GLU A 35 5.31 -5.59 -22.45
C GLU A 35 3.98 -5.84 -23.19
N ALA A 36 2.94 -5.08 -22.84
CA ALA A 36 1.64 -5.07 -23.52
C ALA A 36 1.74 -4.63 -25.00
N GLU A 37 2.47 -3.54 -25.29
CA GLU A 37 2.72 -3.10 -26.67
C GLU A 37 3.48 -4.14 -27.52
N LYS A 38 4.40 -4.87 -26.87
CA LYS A 38 5.23 -5.88 -27.54
C LYS A 38 4.46 -7.17 -27.85
N TYR A 39 3.68 -7.68 -26.90
CA TYR A 39 3.05 -9.01 -26.99
C TYR A 39 1.55 -8.96 -27.29
N GLU A 40 0.80 -7.95 -26.85
CA GLU A 40 -0.65 -7.84 -27.05
C GLU A 40 -1.02 -7.09 -28.34
N LYS A 41 -0.15 -7.12 -29.36
CA LYS A 41 -0.15 -6.25 -30.56
C LYS A 41 -1.49 -6.06 -31.31
N SER A 42 -2.42 -7.00 -31.21
CA SER A 42 -3.77 -6.92 -31.81
C SER A 42 -4.90 -6.55 -30.82
N LEU A 43 -4.66 -6.66 -29.51
CA LEU A 43 -5.59 -6.28 -28.43
C LEU A 43 -5.20 -4.94 -27.78
N PHE A 44 -3.95 -4.50 -27.95
CA PHE A 44 -3.41 -3.28 -27.37
C PHE A 44 -3.98 -2.03 -28.05
N GLN A 45 -5.13 -1.60 -27.56
CA GLN A 45 -5.70 -0.28 -27.81
C GLN A 45 -4.85 0.75 -27.07
N GLY A 46 -3.74 1.16 -27.69
CA GLY A 46 -2.76 2.05 -27.05
C GLY A 46 -3.36 3.38 -26.55
N ASP A 47 -2.64 4.03 -25.64
CA ASP A 47 -3.10 5.17 -24.82
C ASP A 47 -3.65 6.41 -25.57
N LYS A 48 -3.75 6.40 -26.90
CA LYS A 48 -4.52 7.38 -27.69
C LYS A 48 -5.95 7.63 -27.15
N HIS A 49 -6.60 6.65 -26.50
CA HIS A 49 -7.90 6.84 -25.85
C HIS A 49 -7.84 7.21 -24.35
N LYS A 50 -6.65 7.30 -23.73
CA LYS A 50 -6.47 7.69 -22.33
C LYS A 50 -5.73 9.04 -22.14
N SER A 51 -5.27 9.66 -23.23
CA SER A 51 -4.56 10.95 -23.20
C SER A 51 -5.45 12.21 -23.15
N LYS A 52 -6.76 12.09 -22.84
CA LYS A 52 -7.62 13.25 -22.55
C LYS A 52 -8.47 13.01 -21.30
N ALA A 53 -8.27 13.89 -20.31
CA ALA A 53 -9.03 14.03 -19.07
C ALA A 53 -9.13 12.79 -18.17
N GLY A 54 -8.24 12.70 -17.18
CA GLY A 54 -8.55 11.98 -15.92
C GLY A 54 -8.12 10.52 -15.81
N LYS A 55 -6.85 10.19 -16.12
CA LYS A 55 -6.22 9.07 -15.39
C LYS A 55 -6.27 9.41 -13.90
N LYS A 56 -7.06 8.66 -13.13
CA LYS A 56 -7.08 8.78 -11.66
C LYS A 56 -5.67 8.48 -11.18
N GLN A 57 -4.94 9.50 -10.70
CA GLN A 57 -3.56 9.29 -10.26
C GLN A 57 -3.53 8.15 -9.26
N THR A 58 -2.64 7.20 -9.48
CA THR A 58 -2.47 6.09 -8.55
C THR A 58 -2.02 6.64 -7.20
N PRO A 59 -2.34 5.97 -6.08
CA PRO A 59 -1.79 6.38 -4.78
C PRO A 59 -0.26 6.28 -4.70
N GLN A 60 0.43 5.81 -5.76
CA GLN A 60 1.89 5.76 -5.86
C GLN A 60 2.40 7.03 -6.56
N GLU A 61 1.79 7.43 -7.68
CA GLU A 61 2.06 8.70 -8.38
C GLU A 61 1.87 9.89 -7.44
N ARG A 62 0.70 9.99 -6.76
CA ARG A 62 0.43 11.06 -5.77
C ARG A 62 1.43 11.12 -4.62
N TRP A 63 2.10 10.00 -4.32
CA TRP A 63 3.14 9.96 -3.32
C TRP A 63 4.49 10.44 -3.89
N MET A 64 4.85 10.06 -5.12
CA MET A 64 6.05 10.58 -5.77
C MET A 64 5.98 12.08 -6.02
N ASP A 65 4.81 12.60 -6.41
CA ASP A 65 4.57 14.05 -6.55
C ASP A 65 4.90 14.79 -5.25
N VAL A 66 4.43 14.26 -4.10
CA VAL A 66 4.74 14.80 -2.77
C VAL A 66 6.22 14.63 -2.42
N VAL A 67 6.83 13.50 -2.77
CA VAL A 67 8.25 13.25 -2.50
C VAL A 67 9.17 14.20 -3.28
N GLN A 68 8.80 14.54 -4.51
CA GLN A 68 9.52 15.48 -5.37
C GLN A 68 9.25 16.95 -5.02
N ALA A 69 8.02 17.30 -4.61
CA ALA A 69 7.65 18.65 -4.19
C ALA A 69 8.13 19.02 -2.78
N ALA A 70 8.47 18.03 -1.95
CA ALA A 70 8.92 18.24 -0.58
C ALA A 70 10.25 19.01 -0.50
N THR A 71 10.22 20.21 0.08
CA THR A 71 11.41 20.98 0.44
C THR A 71 11.18 21.71 1.75
N CYS A 72 12.16 21.64 2.65
CA CYS A 72 12.20 22.26 3.96
C CYS A 72 13.47 23.13 4.06
N PRO A 73 13.40 24.44 3.77
CA PRO A 73 14.58 25.31 3.74
C PRO A 73 15.17 25.60 5.13
N GLU A 74 14.39 25.46 6.20
CA GLU A 74 14.81 25.71 7.59
C GLU A 74 15.80 24.65 8.10
N ASP A 75 15.53 23.37 7.83
CA ASP A 75 16.30 22.24 8.36
C ASP A 75 17.30 21.72 7.29
N ARG A 76 18.44 22.41 7.15
CA ARG A 76 19.52 22.03 6.20
C ARG A 76 19.87 20.53 6.15
N PRO A 77 20.00 19.78 7.27
CA PRO A 77 20.26 18.35 7.21
C PRO A 77 19.06 17.52 6.72
N VAL A 78 17.82 17.97 6.95
CA VAL A 78 16.63 17.29 6.41
C VAL A 78 16.52 17.57 4.91
N GLN A 79 16.79 18.80 4.47
CA GLN A 79 16.77 19.18 3.05
C GLN A 79 17.73 18.34 2.19
N ASP A 80 18.93 18.05 2.69
CA ASP A 80 19.88 17.16 2.00
C ASP A 80 19.30 15.75 1.83
N VAL A 81 18.65 15.20 2.85
CA VAL A 81 17.94 13.90 2.76
C VAL A 81 16.78 13.98 1.76
N LEU A 82 15.91 14.99 1.84
CA LEU A 82 14.79 15.18 0.91
C LEU A 82 15.28 15.25 -0.55
N THR A 83 16.32 16.03 -0.80
CA THR A 83 16.94 16.21 -2.13
C THR A 83 17.49 14.90 -2.67
N ARG A 84 18.17 14.10 -1.83
CA ARG A 84 18.69 12.78 -2.24
C ARG A 84 17.58 11.77 -2.49
N VAL A 85 16.53 11.76 -1.67
CA VAL A 85 15.36 10.88 -1.83
C VAL A 85 14.60 11.22 -3.12
N ALA A 86 14.46 12.50 -3.48
CA ALA A 86 13.81 12.95 -4.71
C ALA A 86 14.52 12.48 -6.00
N GLY A 87 15.79 12.06 -5.92
CA GLY A 87 16.52 11.44 -7.04
C GLY A 87 16.11 10.00 -7.37
N TYR A 88 15.21 9.39 -6.60
CA TYR A 88 14.73 8.02 -6.81
C TYR A 88 13.29 7.98 -7.32
N ASP A 89 13.08 7.25 -8.41
CA ASP A 89 11.77 7.05 -9.05
C ASP A 89 10.76 6.27 -8.17
N ASN A 90 11.24 5.39 -7.27
CA ASN A 90 10.38 4.49 -6.50
C ASN A 90 10.67 4.50 -4.99
N VAL A 91 10.21 5.56 -4.30
CA VAL A 91 10.31 5.72 -2.84
C VAL A 91 9.16 5.00 -2.10
N PRO A 92 9.42 4.14 -1.09
CA PRO A 92 8.36 3.39 -0.41
C PRO A 92 7.42 4.20 0.51
N ARG A 93 6.10 4.07 0.31
CA ARG A 93 5.01 4.70 1.11
C ARG A 93 4.80 4.20 2.55
N LYS A 94 5.67 3.37 3.11
CA LYS A 94 5.46 2.79 4.46
C LYS A 94 6.69 3.07 5.30
N LYS A 95 6.53 3.72 6.46
CA LYS A 95 7.63 4.11 7.37
C LYS A 95 8.73 3.05 7.48
N ASN A 96 8.40 1.81 7.89
CA ASN A 96 9.41 0.74 8.05
C ASN A 96 10.11 0.35 6.74
N LYS A 97 9.45 0.47 5.58
CA LYS A 97 10.06 0.23 4.26
C LYS A 97 10.89 1.42 3.79
N PHE A 98 10.45 2.64 4.09
CA PHE A 98 11.20 3.86 3.86
C PHE A 98 12.48 3.91 4.70
N VAL A 99 12.40 3.63 6.01
CA VAL A 99 13.58 3.57 6.89
C VAL A 99 14.59 2.53 6.38
N ASN A 100 14.15 1.35 5.97
CA ASN A 100 15.03 0.34 5.37
C ASN A 100 15.62 0.80 4.02
N PHE A 101 14.83 1.47 3.17
CA PHE A 101 15.29 2.04 1.90
C PHE A 101 16.34 3.14 2.11
N VAL A 102 16.09 4.10 3.00
CA VAL A 102 17.03 5.17 3.34
C VAL A 102 18.30 4.62 4.00
N SER A 103 18.16 3.64 4.90
CA SER A 103 19.32 3.00 5.54
C SER A 103 20.18 2.20 4.56
N ASN A 104 19.58 1.52 3.58
CA ASN A 104 20.30 0.69 2.61
C ASN A 104 20.80 1.48 1.40
N SER A 105 19.94 2.28 0.76
CA SER A 105 20.21 2.96 -0.51
C SER A 105 20.87 4.33 -0.35
N LEU A 106 20.63 5.04 0.75
CA LEU A 106 21.29 6.32 1.07
C LEU A 106 22.39 6.21 2.13
N ALA A 107 22.59 5.01 2.71
CA ALA A 107 23.55 4.73 3.79
C ALA A 107 23.38 5.61 5.06
N LEU A 108 22.22 6.26 5.22
CA LEU A 108 21.93 7.13 6.35
C LEU A 108 21.54 6.30 7.58
N ARG A 109 22.34 6.40 8.64
CA ARG A 109 22.16 5.63 9.89
C ARG A 109 21.43 6.42 10.99
N ASP A 110 21.32 7.74 10.82
CA ASP A 110 20.72 8.65 11.80
C ASP A 110 19.20 8.52 11.81
N ALA A 111 18.68 7.55 12.56
CA ALA A 111 17.26 7.23 12.63
C ALA A 111 16.38 8.48 12.89
N ALA A 112 16.81 9.36 13.81
CA ALA A 112 16.10 10.60 14.12
C ALA A 112 15.99 11.57 12.92
N LEU A 113 16.99 11.61 12.02
CA LEU A 113 16.93 12.43 10.81
C LEU A 113 15.96 11.82 9.79
N VAL A 114 16.00 10.50 9.62
CA VAL A 114 15.10 9.75 8.73
C VAL A 114 13.65 9.84 9.21
N GLU A 115 13.41 9.83 10.52
CA GLU A 115 12.07 10.01 11.07
C GLU A 115 11.54 11.44 10.88
N ARG A 116 12.37 12.49 11.02
CA ARG A 116 11.97 13.87 10.70
C ARG A 116 11.61 14.03 9.23
N ALA A 117 12.46 13.52 8.32
CA ALA A 117 12.16 13.50 6.88
C ALA A 117 10.87 12.72 6.57
N TRP A 118 10.64 11.58 7.23
CA TRP A 118 9.39 10.83 7.10
C TRP A 118 8.18 11.63 7.58
N THR A 119 8.25 12.31 8.72
CA THR A 119 7.13 13.13 9.21
C THR A 119 6.79 14.27 8.25
N PHE A 120 7.79 14.88 7.59
CA PHE A 120 7.57 15.90 6.57
C PHE A 120 6.84 15.36 5.32
N TYR A 121 7.23 14.17 4.85
CA TYR A 121 6.48 13.50 3.77
C TYR A 121 5.06 13.09 4.19
N GLU A 122 4.88 12.66 5.44
CA GLU A 122 3.56 12.26 5.94
C GLU A 122 2.61 13.47 6.13
N THR A 123 3.11 14.62 6.59
CA THR A 123 2.32 15.87 6.65
C THR A 123 2.00 16.39 5.25
N ALA A 124 2.99 16.45 4.35
CA ALA A 124 2.77 16.89 2.96
C ALA A 124 1.81 15.95 2.18
N PHE A 125 1.85 14.64 2.43
CA PHE A 125 0.93 13.68 1.80
C PHE A 125 -0.50 13.74 2.36
N LYS A 126 -0.65 14.10 3.65
CA LYS A 126 -1.97 14.41 4.22
C LYS A 126 -2.51 15.72 3.65
N ALA A 127 -1.68 16.76 3.57
CA ALA A 127 -2.06 18.05 2.97
C ALA A 127 -2.38 17.95 1.46
N SER A 128 -1.80 17.00 0.73
CA SER A 128 -2.15 16.75 -0.68
C SER A 128 -3.35 15.82 -0.87
N ALA A 129 -3.96 15.32 0.22
CA ALA A 129 -5.27 14.68 0.15
C ALA A 129 -6.36 15.74 -0.11
N PRO A 130 -7.36 15.45 -0.95
CA PRO A 130 -8.48 16.36 -1.17
C PRO A 130 -9.39 16.36 0.07
N GLU A 131 -9.02 17.13 1.09
CA GLU A 131 -9.82 17.30 2.28
C GLU A 131 -10.96 18.29 2.03
N SER A 132 -12.19 17.77 2.10
CA SER A 132 -13.25 18.56 2.69
C SER A 132 -12.83 18.90 4.12
N SER A 133 -12.65 20.19 4.40
CA SER A 133 -12.71 20.78 5.74
C SER A 133 -11.54 20.50 6.71
N ALA A 134 -10.49 21.34 6.67
CA ALA A 134 -10.01 22.09 7.84
C ALA A 134 -8.78 22.97 7.51
N ALA A 135 -8.98 24.28 7.35
CA ALA A 135 -7.90 25.26 7.43
C ALA A 135 -7.81 25.83 8.86
N PRO A 136 -6.63 25.91 9.48
CA PRO A 136 -6.42 26.68 10.70
C PRO A 136 -5.89 28.07 10.36
N GLU A 137 -6.74 29.09 10.48
CA GLU A 137 -6.35 30.51 10.47
C GLU A 137 -6.71 31.12 11.85
N GLN A 138 -5.85 31.97 12.41
CA GLN A 138 -5.91 32.36 13.82
C GLN A 138 -6.70 33.65 14.11
N GLU A 139 -7.51 33.56 15.17
CA GLU A 139 -7.83 34.59 16.19
C GLU A 139 -8.42 35.96 15.80
N ALA A 140 -9.65 36.23 16.31
CA ALA A 140 -9.89 37.30 17.30
C ALA A 140 -11.30 37.27 17.98
N ALA A 141 -11.33 37.66 19.26
CA ALA A 141 -12.46 38.27 20.01
C ALA A 141 -13.80 37.49 20.22
N GLY A 142 -13.87 36.72 21.31
CA GLY A 142 -15.09 36.00 21.75
C GLY A 142 -16.11 36.74 22.64
N LYS A 143 -17.10 35.98 23.16
CA LYS A 143 -17.78 36.25 24.45
C LYS A 143 -18.65 35.06 24.96
N LYS A 144 -18.59 34.85 26.30
CA LYS A 144 -19.55 34.16 27.20
C LYS A 144 -19.57 32.60 27.33
N ARG A 145 -18.90 32.11 28.38
CA ARG A 145 -19.32 31.02 29.34
C ARG A 145 -20.50 31.51 30.23
N PRO A 146 -21.09 30.74 31.20
CA PRO A 146 -20.82 29.36 31.70
C PRO A 146 -21.98 28.37 31.32
N ALA A 147 -22.32 27.22 31.94
CA ALA A 147 -21.95 26.49 33.19
C ALA A 147 -22.12 24.94 32.97
N GLU A 148 -21.58 23.99 33.76
CA GLU A 148 -21.95 23.42 35.09
C GLU A 148 -23.35 22.74 35.16
N THR A 149 -23.60 21.52 35.70
CA THR A 149 -22.75 20.46 36.32
C THR A 149 -23.56 19.12 36.46
N GLU A 150 -22.86 17.97 36.53
CA GLU A 150 -23.24 16.61 37.02
C GLU A 150 -24.31 15.67 36.37
N SER A 151 -23.92 14.39 36.38
CA SER A 151 -24.63 13.09 36.41
C SER A 151 -26.11 12.93 36.03
N GLU A 152 -26.40 12.08 35.03
CA GLU A 152 -26.97 10.73 35.28
C GLU A 152 -26.93 9.83 34.02
N GLU A 153 -26.81 8.50 34.21
CA GLU A 153 -27.19 7.48 33.22
C GLU A 153 -28.74 7.43 33.11
N PRO A 154 -29.37 7.08 31.96
CA PRO A 154 -29.15 5.76 31.36
C PRO A 154 -29.24 5.64 29.82
N ALA A 155 -28.54 4.62 29.31
CA ALA A 155 -28.75 3.83 28.09
C ALA A 155 -29.77 4.28 27.00
N LYS A 156 -29.28 4.48 25.75
CA LYS A 156 -29.55 3.55 24.62
C LYS A 156 -28.87 3.91 23.27
N LYS A 157 -28.47 2.85 22.55
CA LYS A 157 -28.03 2.74 21.13
C LYS A 157 -26.58 3.09 20.80
N ALA A 158 -25.69 2.13 21.11
CA ALA A 158 -24.41 2.00 20.42
C ALA A 158 -24.59 1.70 18.92
N LYS A 159 -23.89 2.45 18.06
CA LYS A 159 -23.55 1.99 16.71
C LYS A 159 -22.25 1.19 16.80
N THR A 160 -22.35 -0.13 16.84
CA THR A 160 -21.16 -1.00 16.73
C THR A 160 -20.75 -1.08 15.27
N GLU A 161 -19.60 -0.50 14.92
CA GLU A 161 -19.05 -0.60 13.57
C GLU A 161 -18.53 -2.03 13.30
N ASP A 162 -19.10 -2.70 12.30
CA ASP A 162 -18.74 -4.08 11.91
C ASP A 162 -17.33 -4.09 11.33
N GLN A 163 -16.29 -4.28 12.16
CA GLN A 163 -14.93 -4.45 11.65
C GLN A 163 -14.87 -5.69 10.75
N PRO A 164 -14.31 -5.60 9.53
CA PRO A 164 -14.25 -6.72 8.61
C PRO A 164 -13.39 -7.85 9.20
N LEU A 165 -14.04 -8.96 9.55
CA LEU A 165 -13.43 -10.14 10.12
C LEU A 165 -12.34 -10.68 9.19
N LYS A 166 -11.12 -10.78 9.71
CA LYS A 166 -9.94 -11.22 8.95
C LYS A 166 -9.87 -12.75 8.87
N TRP A 167 -10.92 -13.37 8.31
CA TRP A 167 -11.13 -14.82 8.20
C TRP A 167 -9.86 -15.60 7.79
N THR A 168 -9.17 -15.16 6.73
CA THR A 168 -7.94 -15.81 6.24
C THR A 168 -6.78 -15.85 7.25
N LYS A 169 -6.75 -14.94 8.24
CA LYS A 169 -5.77 -15.00 9.34
C LYS A 169 -6.19 -15.98 10.44
N LEU A 170 -7.48 -16.01 10.77
CA LEU A 170 -8.04 -16.94 11.77
C LEU A 170 -7.88 -18.40 11.32
N ILE A 171 -8.27 -18.70 10.08
CA ILE A 171 -8.15 -20.04 9.46
C ILE A 171 -6.67 -20.48 9.43
N LYS A 172 -5.75 -19.61 9.01
CA LYS A 172 -4.30 -19.90 9.06
C LYS A 172 -3.76 -20.14 10.46
N SER A 173 -4.28 -19.43 11.46
CA SER A 173 -3.84 -19.59 12.85
C SER A 173 -4.31 -20.91 13.46
N ALA A 174 -5.53 -21.35 13.10
CA ALA A 174 -6.06 -22.65 13.53
C ALA A 174 -5.31 -23.81 12.84
N LEU A 175 -5.15 -23.79 11.52
CA LEU A 175 -4.33 -24.79 10.81
C LEU A 175 -2.88 -24.83 11.35
N LYS A 176 -2.26 -23.68 11.63
CA LYS A 176 -0.89 -23.67 12.16
C LYS A 176 -0.76 -24.23 13.59
N SER A 177 -1.84 -24.29 14.38
CA SER A 177 -1.78 -24.79 15.76
C SER A 177 -1.94 -26.30 15.90
N VAL A 178 -2.61 -26.97 14.95
CA VAL A 178 -2.91 -28.41 15.04
C VAL A 178 -2.09 -29.25 14.05
N GLY A 179 -1.79 -28.71 12.88
CA GLY A 179 -1.14 -29.42 11.79
C GLY A 179 -1.62 -28.89 10.44
N LYS A 180 -0.79 -29.01 9.40
CA LYS A 180 -1.08 -28.42 8.06
C LYS A 180 -2.40 -28.91 7.42
N GLU A 181 -2.97 -29.99 7.94
CA GLU A 181 -4.17 -30.67 7.45
C GLU A 181 -5.11 -30.92 8.64
N LEU A 182 -6.41 -30.67 8.45
CA LEU A 182 -7.44 -30.89 9.45
C LEU A 182 -8.81 -31.04 8.76
N GLU A 183 -9.67 -31.89 9.32
CA GLU A 183 -11.08 -32.01 8.91
C GLU A 183 -11.83 -30.67 8.97
N LEU A 184 -12.68 -30.41 7.97
CA LEU A 184 -13.34 -29.12 7.77
C LEU A 184 -14.22 -28.68 8.93
N ASP A 185 -15.00 -29.60 9.52
CA ASP A 185 -15.88 -29.27 10.63
C ASP A 185 -15.13 -29.03 11.93
N ALA A 186 -14.03 -29.75 12.19
CA ALA A 186 -13.16 -29.46 13.34
C ALA A 186 -12.49 -28.08 13.21
N LEU A 187 -12.05 -27.70 12.01
CA LEU A 187 -11.43 -26.40 11.74
C LEU A 187 -12.41 -25.25 11.94
N ARG A 188 -13.66 -25.47 11.49
CA ARG A 188 -14.79 -24.56 11.65
C ARG A 188 -15.12 -24.33 13.12
N GLU A 189 -15.23 -25.38 13.93
CA GLU A 189 -15.49 -25.24 15.37
C GLU A 189 -14.36 -24.50 16.10
N GLN A 190 -13.10 -24.80 15.79
CA GLN A 190 -11.96 -24.12 16.39
C GLN A 190 -11.91 -22.63 16.04
N VAL A 191 -12.23 -22.26 14.79
CA VAL A 191 -12.28 -20.84 14.36
C VAL A 191 -13.49 -20.11 14.97
N LEU A 192 -14.67 -20.75 15.06
CA LEU A 192 -15.83 -20.16 15.72
C LEU A 192 -15.58 -19.92 17.22
N LYS A 193 -14.95 -20.88 17.90
CA LYS A 193 -14.55 -20.74 19.31
C LYS A 193 -13.60 -19.54 19.50
N GLN A 194 -12.58 -19.39 18.63
CA GLN A 194 -11.70 -18.22 18.66
C GLN A 194 -12.41 -16.87 18.39
N ILE A 195 -13.52 -16.86 17.67
CA ILE A 195 -14.31 -15.64 17.42
C ILE A 195 -15.15 -15.29 18.67
N GLN A 196 -15.72 -16.30 19.34
CA GLN A 196 -16.45 -16.15 20.60
C GLN A 196 -15.53 -15.71 21.75
N ASP A 197 -14.41 -16.43 21.98
CA ASP A 197 -13.42 -16.11 23.04
C ASP A 197 -12.85 -14.69 22.92
N LYS A 198 -12.74 -14.15 21.70
CA LYS A 198 -12.19 -12.81 21.43
C LYS A 198 -13.26 -11.74 21.24
N ALA A 199 -14.54 -12.06 21.46
CA ALA A 199 -15.69 -11.17 21.26
C ALA A 199 -15.66 -10.43 19.90
N LEU A 200 -15.17 -11.09 18.85
CA LEU A 200 -14.85 -10.45 17.56
C LEU A 200 -16.08 -10.12 16.72
N SER A 201 -17.25 -10.70 17.02
CA SER A 201 -18.50 -10.42 16.32
C SER A 201 -19.72 -10.80 17.17
N SER A 202 -20.80 -10.03 17.02
CA SER A 202 -22.13 -10.31 17.57
C SER A 202 -23.06 -11.04 16.58
N LYS A 203 -22.55 -11.42 15.39
CA LYS A 203 -23.32 -12.14 14.36
C LYS A 203 -23.73 -13.54 14.85
N SER A 204 -24.91 -13.99 14.43
CA SER A 204 -25.41 -15.33 14.79
C SER A 204 -24.48 -16.43 14.29
N GLU A 205 -24.42 -17.56 15.00
CA GLU A 205 -23.56 -18.68 14.64
C GLU A 205 -23.83 -19.21 13.20
N LYS A 206 -25.07 -19.11 12.72
CA LYS A 206 -25.46 -19.48 11.35
C LYS A 206 -24.77 -18.60 10.30
N GLU A 207 -24.67 -17.30 10.56
CA GLU A 207 -24.01 -16.35 9.65
C GLU A 207 -22.50 -16.54 9.67
N LEU A 208 -21.87 -16.67 10.84
CA LEU A 208 -20.45 -16.97 10.96
C LEU A 208 -20.08 -18.30 10.26
N LYS A 209 -20.95 -19.31 10.35
CA LYS A 209 -20.80 -20.59 9.63
C LYS A 209 -20.87 -20.44 8.10
N LYS A 210 -21.64 -19.48 7.59
CA LYS A 210 -21.77 -19.14 6.16
C LYS A 210 -20.58 -18.33 5.66
N GLU A 211 -20.19 -17.28 6.40
CA GLU A 211 -19.01 -16.45 6.13
C GLU A 211 -17.72 -17.29 6.14
N PHE A 212 -17.58 -18.24 7.08
CA PHE A 212 -16.46 -19.20 7.08
C PHE A 212 -16.41 -20.04 5.81
N LYS A 213 -17.53 -20.66 5.39
CA LYS A 213 -17.57 -21.53 4.21
C LYS A 213 -17.29 -20.76 2.91
N ALA A 214 -17.75 -19.51 2.83
CA ALA A 214 -17.38 -18.58 1.76
C ALA A 214 -15.87 -18.30 1.81
N ALA A 215 -15.34 -17.79 2.92
CA ALA A 215 -13.93 -17.42 3.07
C ALA A 215 -12.93 -18.58 2.84
N VAL A 216 -13.33 -19.83 3.08
CA VAL A 216 -12.53 -21.02 2.73
C VAL A 216 -12.59 -21.30 1.22
N LYS A 217 -13.76 -21.20 0.59
CA LYS A 217 -13.95 -21.46 -0.85
C LYS A 217 -13.41 -20.35 -1.76
N ASP A 218 -13.54 -19.10 -1.34
CA ASP A 218 -13.15 -17.90 -2.10
C ASP A 218 -11.65 -17.57 -2.00
N SER A 219 -10.84 -18.38 -1.30
CA SER A 219 -9.41 -18.10 -1.12
C SER A 219 -8.52 -19.22 -1.62
N ASP A 220 -7.69 -18.91 -2.62
CA ASP A 220 -6.72 -19.82 -3.28
C ASP A 220 -5.58 -20.31 -2.36
N LYS A 221 -5.71 -20.09 -1.05
CA LYS A 221 -4.67 -20.33 -0.04
C LYS A 221 -4.96 -21.57 0.81
N PHE A 222 -6.12 -22.19 0.62
CA PHE A 222 -6.51 -23.44 1.27
C PHE A 222 -7.01 -24.40 0.18
N ALA A 223 -6.53 -25.63 0.18
CA ALA A 223 -7.04 -26.69 -0.67
C ALA A 223 -8.01 -27.57 0.14
N LEU A 224 -9.17 -27.89 -0.44
CA LEU A 224 -10.11 -28.84 0.15
C LEU A 224 -9.77 -30.22 -0.40
N VAL A 225 -9.25 -31.09 0.45
CA VAL A 225 -8.92 -32.48 0.10
C VAL A 225 -10.02 -33.38 0.65
N GLU A 226 -10.98 -33.76 -0.19
CA GLU A 226 -12.03 -34.71 0.20
C GLU A 226 -11.46 -36.14 0.19
N VAL A 227 -11.20 -36.69 1.38
CA VAL A 227 -10.63 -38.04 1.54
C VAL A 227 -11.76 -39.08 1.55
N VAL A 228 -12.08 -39.64 0.38
CA VAL A 228 -13.00 -40.77 0.27
C VAL A 228 -12.33 -42.05 0.75
N ARG A 229 -12.81 -42.62 1.86
CA ARG A 229 -12.36 -43.93 2.36
C ARG A 229 -13.42 -45.00 2.10
N LEU A 230 -12.99 -46.17 1.64
CA LEU A 230 -13.81 -47.38 1.61
C LEU A 230 -14.11 -47.86 3.04
N LYS A 231 -15.20 -48.61 3.18
CA LYS A 231 -15.80 -49.02 4.45
C LYS A 231 -15.50 -50.48 4.76
#